data_AF-A0A1Z1WGM0-F1
#
_entry.id   AF-A0A1Z1WGM0-F1
#
_cell.length_a   1.000
_cell.length_b   1.000
_cell.length_c   1.000
_cell.angle_alpha   90.00
_cell.angle_beta   90.00
_cell.angle_gamma   90.00
#
_symmetry.space_group_name_H-M   'P 1'
#
loop_
_entity.id
_entity.type
_entity.pdbx_description
1 polymer ?
#
loop_
_entity_poly.entity_id
_entity_poly.type
_entity_poly.pdbx_seq_one_letter_code
_entity_poly.pdbx_strand_id
1 'polypeptide(L)'
;MNTTYKTGDLLAVAAAHALPVVRNLPDDRLGARTPCAEYDVRALVNHLFHVVVQFQELAAKRNADFGGDTPDYVAEGDDWRERFAAETERLVAAWSAPGADEGTTGAMSMPARTVGSMVLLDLTVHAWDLARATGQEYGTGEAPASGVPDVVDTLRAAVADLGPTARAMGVFGEPVPVREDASDFDRLLAATGRDPYWS
;
A
#
# COMPACT_ATOMS: atom_id res chain seq x y z
N MET A 1 5.95 21.92 14.63
CA MET A 1 5.11 20.92 15.31
C MET A 1 4.87 19.81 14.30
N ASN A 2 5.32 18.58 14.57
CA ASN A 2 5.08 17.45 13.67
C ASN A 2 3.63 17.03 13.85
N THR A 3 2.75 17.42 12.92
CA THR A 3 1.35 17.00 12.94
C THR A 3 1.32 15.48 12.77
N THR A 4 0.93 14.76 13.82
CA THR A 4 0.79 13.31 13.76
C THR A 4 -0.61 13.01 13.28
N TYR A 5 -0.74 12.58 12.02
CA TYR A 5 -2.03 12.17 11.46
C TYR A 5 -2.44 10.79 11.99
N LYS A 6 -3.75 10.53 12.03
CA LYS A 6 -4.25 9.17 12.29
C LYS A 6 -3.98 8.29 11.07
N THR A 7 -3.69 7.01 11.31
CA THR A 7 -3.47 6.04 10.24
C THR A 7 -4.68 5.95 9.30
N GLY A 8 -5.90 5.96 9.83
CA GLY A 8 -7.13 5.97 9.02
C GLY A 8 -7.22 7.15 8.05
N ASP A 9 -6.82 8.36 8.46
CA ASP A 9 -6.86 9.56 7.60
C ASP A 9 -5.86 9.43 6.44
N LEU A 10 -4.66 8.94 6.73
CA LEU A 10 -3.63 8.66 5.71
C LEU A 10 -4.08 7.57 4.74
N LEU A 11 -4.69 6.50 5.25
CA LEU A 11 -5.22 5.41 4.43
C LEU A 11 -6.38 5.86 3.55
N ALA A 12 -7.23 6.79 4.02
CA ALA A 12 -8.29 7.36 3.20
C ALA A 12 -7.72 8.12 1.98
N VAL A 13 -6.62 8.85 2.15
CA VAL A 13 -5.91 9.52 1.05
C VAL A 13 -5.30 8.49 0.09
N ALA A 14 -4.60 7.48 0.60
CA ALA A 14 -4.03 6.41 -0.24
C ALA A 14 -5.12 5.64 -1.01
N ALA A 15 -6.24 5.33 -0.36
CA ALA A 15 -7.38 4.68 -0.99
C ALA A 15 -7.97 5.52 -2.13
N ALA A 16 -8.09 6.84 -1.97
CA ALA A 16 -8.58 7.72 -3.03
C ALA A 16 -7.73 7.65 -4.31
N HIS A 17 -6.43 7.37 -4.18
CA HIS A 17 -5.54 7.16 -5.33
C HIS A 17 -5.49 5.71 -5.83
N ALA A 18 -5.62 4.72 -4.94
CA ALA A 18 -5.55 3.31 -5.29
C ALA A 18 -6.82 2.78 -5.98
N LEU A 19 -8.00 3.19 -5.52
CA LEU A 19 -9.27 2.65 -6.01
C LEU A 19 -9.51 2.92 -7.50
N PRO A 20 -9.24 4.13 -8.05
CA PRO A 20 -9.34 4.36 -9.49
C PRO A 20 -8.42 3.45 -10.31
N VAL A 21 -7.21 3.16 -9.82
CA VAL A 21 -6.27 2.27 -10.53
C VAL A 21 -6.82 0.85 -10.60
N VAL A 22 -7.24 0.30 -9.44
CA VAL A 22 -7.74 -1.09 -9.37
C VAL A 22 -9.02 -1.26 -10.18
N ARG A 23 -9.94 -0.30 -10.11
CA ARG A 23 -11.18 -0.31 -10.90
C ARG A 23 -10.94 -0.29 -12.41
N ASN A 24 -9.86 0.33 -12.87
CA ASN A 24 -9.54 0.46 -14.29
C ASN A 24 -8.50 -0.55 -14.80
N LEU A 25 -8.07 -1.52 -13.97
CA LEU A 25 -7.23 -2.61 -14.45
C LEU A 25 -7.96 -3.38 -15.55
N PRO A 26 -7.38 -3.57 -16.75
CA PRO A 26 -8.02 -4.35 -17.79
C PRO A 26 -7.66 -5.83 -17.67
N ASP A 27 -8.63 -6.72 -17.95
CA ASP A 27 -8.46 -8.17 -17.75
C ASP A 27 -7.32 -8.76 -18.61
N ASP A 28 -7.09 -8.20 -19.80
CA ASP A 28 -6.04 -8.64 -20.72
C ASP A 28 -4.62 -8.26 -20.28
N ARG A 29 -4.48 -7.44 -19.23
CA ARG A 29 -3.19 -7.07 -18.62
C ARG A 29 -2.93 -7.76 -17.29
N LEU A 30 -3.80 -8.64 -16.82
CA LEU A 30 -3.61 -9.37 -15.56
C LEU A 30 -2.33 -10.23 -15.52
N GLY A 31 -1.83 -10.67 -16.68
CA GLY A 31 -0.55 -11.40 -16.78
C GLY A 31 0.69 -10.52 -17.03
N ALA A 32 0.57 -9.19 -17.02
CA ALA A 32 1.70 -8.30 -17.29
C ALA A 32 2.67 -8.24 -16.10
N ARG A 33 3.96 -7.98 -16.39
CA ARG A 33 4.98 -7.74 -15.35
C ARG A 33 4.72 -6.42 -14.63
N THR A 34 5.10 -6.34 -13.37
CA THR A 34 5.04 -5.11 -12.57
C THR A 34 6.45 -4.59 -12.22
N PRO A 35 6.58 -3.33 -11.76
CA PRO A 35 7.83 -2.85 -11.18
C PRO A 35 8.27 -3.62 -9.92
N CYS A 36 7.35 -4.29 -9.22
CA CYS A 36 7.66 -5.26 -8.16
C CYS A 36 7.92 -6.63 -8.80
N ALA A 37 9.19 -6.97 -9.01
CA ALA A 37 9.60 -8.10 -9.86
C ALA A 37 9.05 -9.47 -9.42
N GLU A 38 8.63 -9.61 -8.17
CA GLU A 38 8.03 -10.80 -7.57
C GLU A 38 6.61 -11.08 -8.09
N TYR A 39 5.93 -10.07 -8.64
CA TYR A 39 4.52 -10.15 -8.99
C TYR A 39 4.26 -9.76 -10.46
N ASP A 40 3.42 -10.56 -11.12
CA ASP A 40 2.60 -10.07 -12.23
C ASP A 40 1.40 -9.28 -11.69
N VAL A 41 0.62 -8.64 -12.57
CA VAL A 41 -0.50 -7.79 -12.16
C VAL A 41 -1.53 -8.56 -11.33
N ARG A 42 -1.91 -9.79 -11.71
CA ARG A 42 -2.89 -10.60 -10.96
C ARG A 42 -2.36 -10.96 -9.58
N ALA A 43 -1.12 -11.44 -9.52
CA ALA A 43 -0.48 -11.80 -8.25
C ALA A 43 -0.36 -10.57 -7.34
N LEU A 44 -0.03 -9.40 -7.89
CA LEU A 44 0.06 -8.16 -7.13
C LEU A 44 -1.30 -7.70 -6.60
N VAL A 45 -2.36 -7.80 -7.41
CA VAL A 45 -3.74 -7.51 -6.96
C VAL A 45 -4.13 -8.45 -5.82
N ASN A 46 -3.91 -9.76 -5.97
CA ASN A 46 -4.24 -10.73 -4.92
C ASN A 46 -3.46 -10.48 -3.64
N HIS A 47 -2.15 -10.18 -3.73
CA HIS A 47 -1.32 -9.77 -2.59
C HIS A 47 -1.91 -8.54 -1.89
N LEU A 48 -2.17 -7.48 -2.66
CA LEU A 48 -2.68 -6.24 -2.07
C LEU A 48 -4.08 -6.42 -1.47
N PHE A 49 -4.94 -7.21 -2.10
CA PHE A 49 -6.26 -7.57 -1.57
C PHE A 49 -6.10 -8.30 -0.22
N HIS A 50 -5.22 -9.30 -0.17
CA HIS A 50 -4.95 -10.04 1.05
C HIS A 50 -4.43 -9.12 2.17
N VAL A 51 -3.47 -8.23 1.86
CA VAL A 51 -2.98 -7.20 2.79
C VAL A 51 -4.15 -6.34 3.31
N VAL A 52 -5.01 -5.85 2.44
CA VAL A 52 -6.17 -5.02 2.83
C VAL A 52 -7.09 -5.76 3.81
N VAL A 53 -7.35 -7.05 3.59
CA VAL A 53 -8.17 -7.88 4.49
C VAL A 53 -7.45 -8.13 5.82
N GLN A 54 -6.21 -8.62 5.76
CA GLN A 54 -5.48 -9.06 6.95
C GLN A 54 -5.08 -7.90 7.87
N PHE A 55 -4.84 -6.71 7.34
CA PHE A 55 -4.54 -5.54 8.17
C PHE A 55 -5.77 -4.97 8.90
N GLN A 56 -6.99 -5.38 8.54
CA GLN A 56 -8.19 -5.11 9.37
C GLN A 56 -8.11 -5.88 10.70
N GLU A 57 -7.67 -7.14 10.65
CA GLU A 57 -7.47 -7.97 11.85
C GLU A 57 -6.40 -7.37 12.77
N LEU A 58 -5.30 -6.88 12.19
CA LEU A 58 -4.23 -6.23 12.94
C LEU A 58 -4.67 -4.93 13.62
N ALA A 59 -5.49 -4.11 12.93
CA ALA A 59 -6.09 -2.91 13.54
C ALA A 59 -6.93 -3.27 14.77
N ALA A 60 -7.67 -4.38 14.69
CA ALA A 60 -8.46 -4.93 15.78
C ALA A 60 -7.66 -5.75 16.81
N LYS A 61 -6.32 -5.78 16.70
CA LYS A 61 -5.40 -6.53 17.57
C LYS A 61 -5.64 -8.04 17.58
N ARG A 62 -6.21 -8.57 16.50
CA ARG A 62 -6.40 -10.01 16.29
C ARG A 62 -5.24 -10.58 15.47
N ASN A 63 -5.17 -11.90 15.39
CA ASN A 63 -4.18 -12.57 14.57
C ASN A 63 -4.53 -12.38 13.10
N ALA A 64 -3.53 -11.99 12.30
CA ALA A 64 -3.58 -12.05 10.86
C ALA A 64 -2.93 -13.35 10.37
N ASP A 65 -3.48 -13.91 9.32
CA ASP A 65 -2.91 -15.02 8.59
C ASP A 65 -2.20 -14.49 7.34
N PHE A 66 -0.87 -14.48 7.38
CA PHE A 66 -0.02 -14.29 6.20
C PHE A 66 0.74 -15.59 5.88
N GLY A 67 0.31 -16.71 6.48
CA GLY A 67 0.93 -18.01 6.28
C GLY A 67 0.33 -18.72 5.07
N GLY A 68 1.18 -19.40 4.30
CA GLY A 68 0.75 -20.17 3.13
C GLY A 68 0.59 -19.31 1.87
N ASP A 69 -0.17 -19.85 0.91
CA ASP A 69 -0.37 -19.21 -0.39
C ASP A 69 -1.46 -18.13 -0.30
N THR A 70 -1.20 -16.96 -0.91
CA THR A 70 -2.19 -15.88 -1.02
C THR A 70 -3.44 -16.36 -1.76
N PRO A 71 -4.66 -16.14 -1.23
CA PRO A 71 -5.89 -16.48 -1.93
C PRO A 71 -6.03 -15.77 -3.28
N ASP A 72 -6.63 -16.46 -4.26
CA ASP A 72 -6.89 -15.89 -5.59
C ASP A 72 -8.23 -15.16 -5.63
N TYR A 73 -8.30 -14.00 -4.96
CA TYR A 73 -9.49 -13.14 -4.89
C TYR A 73 -10.05 -12.76 -6.27
N VAL A 74 -9.16 -12.58 -7.26
CA VAL A 74 -9.53 -12.27 -8.66
C VAL A 74 -10.35 -13.41 -9.30
N ALA A 75 -10.11 -14.68 -8.92
CA ALA A 75 -10.83 -15.83 -9.48
C ALA A 75 -12.23 -16.05 -8.88
N GLU A 76 -12.53 -15.44 -7.75
CA GLU A 76 -13.77 -15.71 -6.99
C GLU A 76 -15.02 -15.08 -7.63
N GLY A 77 -14.85 -14.11 -8.54
CA GLY A 77 -15.94 -13.49 -9.28
C GLY A 77 -15.54 -12.20 -10.00
N ASP A 78 -16.24 -11.86 -11.07
CA ASP A 78 -15.96 -10.68 -11.92
C ASP A 78 -16.10 -9.34 -11.18
N ASP A 79 -16.76 -9.34 -10.01
CA ASP A 79 -16.97 -8.20 -9.13
C ASP A 79 -15.77 -7.91 -8.19
N TRP A 80 -14.65 -8.63 -8.34
CA TRP A 80 -13.49 -8.52 -7.45
C TRP A 80 -12.96 -7.09 -7.26
N ARG A 81 -13.10 -6.22 -8.28
CA ARG A 81 -12.72 -4.79 -8.20
C ARG A 81 -13.54 -4.03 -7.17
N GLU A 82 -14.84 -4.28 -7.12
CA GLU A 82 -15.72 -3.64 -6.14
C GLU A 82 -15.61 -4.31 -4.77
N ARG A 83 -15.32 -5.62 -4.71
CA ARG A 83 -14.97 -6.26 -3.43
C ARG A 83 -13.68 -5.68 -2.84
N PHE A 84 -12.65 -5.47 -3.65
CA PHE A 84 -11.43 -4.79 -3.21
C PHE A 84 -11.73 -3.39 -2.68
N ALA A 85 -12.60 -2.63 -3.36
CA ALA A 85 -13.02 -1.31 -2.91
C ALA A 85 -13.72 -1.35 -1.54
N ALA A 86 -14.68 -2.26 -1.37
CA ALA A 86 -15.40 -2.44 -0.11
C ALA A 86 -14.47 -2.87 1.04
N GLU A 87 -13.50 -3.75 0.80
CA GLU A 87 -12.52 -4.15 1.82
C GLU A 87 -11.53 -3.02 2.13
N THR A 88 -11.17 -2.19 1.16
CA THR A 88 -10.35 -0.99 1.40
C THR A 88 -11.09 0.03 2.27
N GLU A 89 -12.40 0.22 2.07
CA GLU A 89 -13.22 1.06 2.95
C GLU A 89 -13.25 0.51 4.39
N ARG A 90 -13.36 -0.82 4.55
CA ARG A 90 -13.31 -1.46 5.88
C ARG A 90 -11.93 -1.33 6.52
N LEU A 91 -10.85 -1.41 5.75
CA LEU A 91 -9.50 -1.14 6.23
C LEU A 91 -9.37 0.29 6.77
N VAL A 92 -9.83 1.29 6.00
CA VAL A 92 -9.85 2.69 6.45
C VAL A 92 -10.64 2.83 7.75
N ALA A 93 -11.85 2.25 7.83
CA ALA A 93 -12.66 2.28 9.03
C ALA A 93 -11.98 1.60 10.24
N ALA A 94 -11.34 0.45 10.04
CA ALA A 94 -10.66 -0.30 11.09
C ALA A 94 -9.50 0.49 11.70
N TRP A 95 -8.69 1.15 10.86
CA TRP A 95 -7.58 1.99 11.31
C TRP A 95 -7.99 3.40 11.75
N SER A 96 -9.26 3.76 11.55
CA SER A 96 -9.87 4.99 12.08
C SER A 96 -10.48 4.79 13.47
N ALA A 97 -10.68 3.53 13.90
CA ALA A 97 -11.28 3.20 15.17
C ALA A 97 -10.39 3.71 16.35
N PRO A 98 -10.99 4.17 17.46
CA PRO A 98 -10.22 4.60 18.64
C PRO A 98 -9.28 3.49 19.14
N GLY A 99 -8.01 3.83 19.37
CA GLY A 99 -6.99 2.89 19.86
C GLY A 99 -6.39 1.96 18.80
N ALA A 100 -6.82 2.04 17.53
CA ALA A 100 -6.28 1.20 16.46
C ALA A 100 -4.76 1.40 16.25
N ASP A 101 -4.28 2.64 16.35
CA ASP A 101 -2.86 3.01 16.21
C ASP A 101 -2.08 3.01 17.54
N GLU A 102 -2.71 2.56 18.63
CA GLU A 102 -2.11 2.50 19.97
C GLU A 102 -1.55 1.11 20.31
N GLY A 103 -0.55 1.10 21.19
CA GLY A 103 0.06 -0.11 21.72
C GLY A 103 0.82 -0.93 20.66
N THR A 104 0.76 -2.26 20.81
CA THR A 104 1.41 -3.24 19.95
C THR A 104 0.34 -4.06 19.23
N THR A 105 0.51 -4.33 17.94
CA THR A 105 -0.42 -5.17 17.17
C THR A 105 -0.09 -6.66 17.31
N GLY A 106 -1.13 -7.48 17.36
CA GLY A 106 -1.04 -8.95 17.45
C GLY A 106 -0.35 -9.57 16.23
N ALA A 107 0.20 -10.77 16.40
CA ALA A 107 1.08 -11.52 15.49
C ALA A 107 2.46 -10.91 15.17
N MET A 108 2.55 -9.59 14.91
CA MET A 108 3.83 -8.97 14.51
C MET A 108 4.69 -8.49 15.69
N SER A 109 4.10 -8.28 16.88
CA SER A 109 4.80 -7.73 18.06
C SER A 109 5.48 -6.38 17.78
N MET A 110 4.90 -5.57 16.89
CA MET A 110 5.39 -4.25 16.50
C MET A 110 4.46 -3.14 17.00
N PRO A 111 4.96 -1.89 17.19
CA PRO A 111 4.10 -0.76 17.49
C PRO A 111 2.99 -0.61 16.44
N ALA A 112 1.76 -0.38 16.87
CA ALA A 112 0.61 -0.33 15.98
C ALA A 112 0.72 0.74 14.90
N ARG A 113 1.30 1.90 15.25
CA ARG A 113 1.61 2.95 14.28
C ARG A 113 2.56 2.48 13.18
N THR A 114 3.57 1.68 13.53
CA THR A 114 4.50 1.11 12.55
C THR A 114 3.78 0.15 11.60
N VAL A 115 2.91 -0.71 12.12
CA VAL A 115 2.08 -1.60 11.28
C VAL A 115 1.09 -0.82 10.42
N GLY A 116 0.53 0.28 10.95
CA GLY A 116 -0.27 1.21 10.16
C GLY A 116 0.51 1.83 8.99
N SER A 117 1.78 2.19 9.21
CA SER A 117 2.66 2.67 8.14
C SER A 117 2.99 1.60 7.10
N MET A 118 3.02 0.32 7.47
CA MET A 118 3.24 -0.79 6.52
C MET A 118 2.07 -0.90 5.54
N VAL A 119 0.83 -0.99 6.01
CA VAL A 119 -0.32 -1.06 5.09
C VAL A 119 -0.51 0.23 4.29
N LEU A 120 -0.19 1.38 4.88
CA LEU A 120 -0.17 2.63 4.14
C LEU A 120 0.85 2.57 2.99
N LEU A 121 2.02 1.98 3.21
CA LEU A 121 3.06 1.83 2.20
C LEU A 121 2.63 0.84 1.12
N ASP A 122 2.13 -0.34 1.48
CA ASP A 122 1.62 -1.35 0.56
C ASP A 122 0.55 -0.75 -0.36
N LEU A 123 -0.49 -0.12 0.21
CA LEU A 123 -1.58 0.48 -0.57
C LEU A 123 -1.09 1.59 -1.50
N THR A 124 -0.08 2.36 -1.08
CA THR A 124 0.46 3.49 -1.88
C THR A 124 1.38 3.01 -3.00
N VAL A 125 2.37 2.18 -2.68
CA VAL A 125 3.42 1.76 -3.63
C VAL A 125 2.87 0.73 -4.61
N HIS A 126 2.08 -0.25 -4.15
CA HIS A 126 1.55 -1.28 -5.04
C HIS A 126 0.44 -0.77 -5.94
N ALA A 127 -0.34 0.23 -5.52
CA ALA A 127 -1.24 0.91 -6.44
C ALA A 127 -0.48 1.66 -7.55
N TRP A 128 0.67 2.25 -7.24
CA TRP A 128 1.55 2.82 -8.26
C TRP A 128 2.15 1.74 -9.18
N ASP A 129 2.61 0.61 -8.62
CA ASP A 129 3.14 -0.52 -9.39
C ASP A 129 2.08 -1.01 -10.42
N LEU A 130 0.82 -1.15 -9.98
CA LEU A 130 -0.31 -1.54 -10.82
C LEU A 130 -0.60 -0.51 -11.91
N ALA A 131 -0.62 0.78 -11.55
CA ALA A 131 -0.83 1.86 -12.52
C ALA A 131 0.24 1.83 -13.61
N ARG A 132 1.52 1.71 -13.22
CA ARG A 132 2.65 1.64 -14.17
C ARG A 132 2.59 0.42 -15.07
N ALA A 133 2.36 -0.77 -14.49
CA ALA A 133 2.26 -2.02 -15.25
C ALA A 133 1.15 -2.01 -16.32
N THR A 134 0.12 -1.18 -16.11
CA THR A 134 -1.05 -1.09 -16.98
C THR A 134 -1.15 0.23 -17.76
N GLY A 135 -0.12 1.08 -17.71
CA GLY A 135 -0.06 2.34 -18.45
C GLY A 135 -1.03 3.41 -17.96
N GLN A 136 -1.51 3.30 -16.72
CA GLN A 136 -2.39 4.27 -16.08
C GLN A 136 -1.59 5.38 -15.38
N GLU A 137 -2.21 6.56 -15.22
CA GLU A 137 -1.69 7.62 -14.37
C GLU A 137 -2.05 7.36 -12.90
N TYR A 138 -1.05 7.44 -12.01
CA TYR A 138 -1.26 7.34 -10.56
C TYR A 138 -1.46 8.74 -9.95
N GLY A 139 -2.29 8.85 -8.91
CA GLY A 139 -2.52 10.11 -8.19
C GLY A 139 -3.63 10.99 -8.76
N THR A 140 -4.42 10.50 -9.71
CA THR A 140 -5.53 11.24 -10.34
C THR A 140 -6.80 11.31 -9.48
N GLY A 141 -6.88 10.52 -8.40
CA GLY A 141 -7.99 10.57 -7.46
C GLY A 141 -8.08 11.89 -6.70
N GLU A 142 -9.30 12.39 -6.51
CA GLU A 142 -9.55 13.56 -5.67
C GLU A 142 -9.33 13.19 -4.20
N ALA A 143 -8.19 13.57 -3.64
CA ALA A 143 -7.99 13.52 -2.19
C ALA A 143 -8.97 14.51 -1.50
N PRO A 144 -9.48 14.21 -0.29
CA PRO A 144 -10.39 15.10 0.42
C PRO A 144 -9.82 16.53 0.56
N ALA A 145 -10.58 17.58 0.24
CA ALA A 145 -10.06 18.94 0.22
C ALA A 145 -9.67 19.48 1.63
N SER A 146 -8.47 20.07 1.71
CA SER A 146 -7.83 20.79 2.83
C SER A 146 -7.48 19.97 4.09
N GLY A 147 -6.23 20.07 4.56
CA GLY A 147 -5.73 19.31 5.71
C GLY A 147 -5.27 17.88 5.39
N VAL A 148 -5.11 17.55 4.11
CA VAL A 148 -4.65 16.24 3.62
C VAL A 148 -3.35 15.85 4.33
N PRO A 149 -3.35 14.74 5.08
CA PRO A 149 -2.13 14.15 5.62
C PRO A 149 -1.10 13.96 4.52
N ASP A 150 0.12 14.43 4.74
CA ASP A 150 1.21 14.18 3.79
C ASP A 150 1.62 12.71 3.91
N VAL A 151 0.98 11.87 3.08
CA VAL A 151 1.24 10.44 2.96
C VAL A 151 2.69 10.21 2.57
N VAL A 152 3.23 11.02 1.66
CA VAL A 152 4.60 10.86 1.17
C VAL A 152 5.59 11.16 2.27
N ASP A 153 5.46 12.27 2.98
CA ASP A 153 6.35 12.62 4.10
C ASP A 153 6.27 11.58 5.23
N THR A 154 5.06 11.13 5.57
CA THR A 154 4.86 10.08 6.58
C THR A 154 5.56 8.78 6.18
N LEU A 155 5.39 8.37 4.92
CA LEU A 155 5.99 7.15 4.39
C LEU A 155 7.50 7.28 4.23
N ARG A 156 8.05 8.45 3.90
CA ARG A 156 9.50 8.66 3.82
C ARG A 156 10.16 8.47 5.17
N ALA A 157 9.56 8.99 6.25
CA ALA A 157 10.04 8.74 7.60
C ALA A 157 9.97 7.24 7.95
N ALA A 158 8.83 6.59 7.67
CA ALA A 158 8.65 5.17 7.95
C ALA A 158 9.62 4.28 7.15
N VAL A 159 9.86 4.58 5.86
CA VAL A 159 10.78 3.84 5.00
C VAL A 159 12.24 4.06 5.42
N ALA A 160 12.60 5.25 5.90
CA ALA A 160 13.94 5.49 6.46
C ALA A 160 14.20 4.59 7.69
N ASP A 161 13.20 4.48 8.57
CA ASP A 161 13.30 3.67 9.80
C ASP A 161 13.24 2.16 9.52
N LEU A 162 12.30 1.72 8.68
CA LEU A 162 12.06 0.29 8.39
C LEU A 162 12.99 -0.29 7.32
N GLY A 163 13.56 0.57 6.46
CA GLY A 163 14.29 0.17 5.26
C GLY A 163 15.39 -0.88 5.48
N PRO A 164 16.27 -0.76 6.49
CA PRO A 164 17.29 -1.77 6.76
C PRO A 164 16.71 -3.16 7.02
N THR A 165 15.68 -3.25 7.87
CA THR A 165 15.03 -4.53 8.21
C THR A 165 14.23 -5.06 7.02
N ALA A 166 13.49 -4.21 6.32
CA ALA A 166 12.71 -4.58 5.14
C ALA A 166 13.59 -5.14 4.02
N ARG A 167 14.78 -4.56 3.79
CA ARG A 167 15.77 -5.10 2.85
C ARG A 167 16.34 -6.44 3.29
N ALA A 168 16.69 -6.59 4.57
CA ALA A 168 17.18 -7.86 5.11
C ALA A 168 16.14 -8.99 4.99
N MET A 169 14.85 -8.65 5.01
CA MET A 169 13.74 -9.58 4.81
C MET A 169 13.34 -9.77 3.34
N GLY A 170 13.98 -9.06 2.40
CA GLY A 170 13.64 -9.11 0.97
C GLY A 170 12.32 -8.44 0.58
N VAL A 171 11.73 -7.63 1.48
CA VAL A 171 10.50 -6.88 1.22
C VAL A 171 10.78 -5.64 0.35
N PHE A 172 11.94 -5.01 0.54
CA PHE A 172 12.42 -3.92 -0.31
C PHE A 172 13.63 -4.36 -1.13
N GLY A 173 13.72 -3.83 -2.35
CA GLY A 173 14.95 -3.88 -3.12
C GLY A 173 16.00 -2.88 -2.63
N GLU A 174 17.20 -2.94 -3.23
CA GLU A 174 18.21 -1.91 -3.01
C GLU A 174 17.75 -0.56 -3.56
N PRO A 175 18.02 0.56 -2.88
CA PRO A 175 17.64 1.87 -3.37
C PRO A 175 18.22 2.17 -4.75
N VAL A 176 17.41 2.73 -5.64
CA VAL A 176 17.84 3.09 -6.99
C VAL A 176 18.17 4.58 -7.12
N PRO A 177 19.04 4.99 -8.05
CA PRO A 177 19.32 6.39 -8.31
C PRO A 177 18.09 7.14 -8.83
N VAL A 178 17.92 8.39 -8.40
CA VAL A 178 16.92 9.31 -8.94
C VAL A 178 17.58 10.58 -9.45
N ARG A 179 16.88 11.32 -10.32
CA ARG A 179 17.35 12.64 -10.79
C ARG A 179 17.40 13.64 -9.62
N GLU A 180 18.23 14.67 -9.75
CA GLU A 180 18.38 15.70 -8.71
C GLU A 180 17.07 16.43 -8.43
N ASP A 181 16.22 16.60 -9.45
CA ASP A 181 14.91 17.24 -9.42
C ASP A 181 13.75 16.26 -9.17
N ALA A 182 14.04 15.00 -8.84
CA ALA A 182 13.01 13.99 -8.58
C ALA A 182 12.10 14.42 -7.43
N SER A 183 10.80 14.15 -7.61
CA SER A 183 9.77 14.43 -6.61
C SER A 183 9.99 13.63 -5.33
N ASP A 184 9.38 14.04 -4.22
CA ASP A 184 9.46 13.27 -2.97
C ASP A 184 8.83 11.87 -3.11
N PHE A 185 7.83 11.72 -3.99
CA PHE A 185 7.25 10.43 -4.30
C PHE A 185 8.21 9.54 -5.10
N ASP A 186 8.91 10.08 -6.10
CA ASP A 186 9.96 9.34 -6.81
C ASP A 186 11.08 8.87 -5.85
N ARG A 187 11.45 9.73 -4.90
CA ARG A 187 12.44 9.39 -3.86
C ARG A 187 11.94 8.29 -2.92
N LEU A 188 10.64 8.31 -2.57
CA LEU A 188 10.00 7.27 -1.78
C LEU A 188 10.03 5.92 -2.52
N LEU A 189 9.62 5.90 -3.79
CA LEU A 189 9.66 4.70 -4.64
C LEU A 189 11.08 4.16 -4.78
N ALA A 190 12.03 5.05 -5.04
CA ALA A 190 13.42 4.66 -5.17
C ALA A 190 13.99 4.05 -3.89
N ALA A 191 13.59 4.56 -2.72
CA ALA A 191 14.03 4.03 -1.42
C ALA A 191 13.50 2.61 -1.11
N THR A 192 12.40 2.19 -1.75
CA THR A 192 11.85 0.83 -1.66
C THR A 192 12.36 -0.10 -2.78
N GLY A 193 13.27 0.40 -3.62
CA GLY A 193 13.88 -0.33 -4.73
C GLY A 193 13.09 -0.31 -6.03
N ARG A 194 12.03 0.50 -6.13
CA ARG A 194 11.29 0.69 -7.39
C ARG A 194 11.98 1.74 -8.24
N ASP A 195 12.13 1.48 -9.53
CA ASP A 195 12.56 2.49 -10.52
C ASP A 195 11.39 3.43 -10.84
N PRO A 196 11.42 4.72 -10.43
CA PRO A 196 10.33 5.65 -10.71
C PRO A 196 10.12 5.91 -12.22
N TYR A 197 11.11 5.54 -13.04
CA TYR A 197 11.11 5.72 -14.50
C TYR A 197 10.88 4.41 -15.26
N TRP A 198 10.39 3.37 -14.57
CA TRP A 198 10.06 2.06 -15.16
C TRP A 198 9.13 2.18 -16.38
N SER A 199 9.42 1.39 -17.41
CA SER A 199 8.72 1.32 -18.70
C SER A 199 8.56 -0.10 -19.22
#